data_AF-A0ABD5DU36-F1
#
_entry.id   AF-A0ABD5DU36-F1
#
_cell.length_a   1.000
_cell.length_b   1.000
_cell.length_c   1.000
_cell.angle_alpha   90.00
_cell.angle_beta   90.00
_cell.angle_gamma   90.00
#
_symmetry.space_group_name_H-M   'P 1'
#
loop_
_entity.id
_entity.type
_entity.pdbx_description
1 polymer ?
#
loop_
_entity_poly.entity_id
_entity_poly.type
_entity_poly.pdbx_seq_one_letter_code
_entity_poly.pdbx_strand_id
1 'polypeptide(L)'
;LYAMQSEMWFYSNTMANNIAYREQIGAEPRNRGKSVDDMLLVDEMKRGMAQGNASGKHLIILHTKGSHFNYTQRYPRSFAQWKPECVGVDNKCSKAELINSYDNS
;
A
#
# COMPACT_ATOMS: atom_id res chain seq x y z
N LEU A 1 11.25 7.22 2.56
CA LEU A 1 9.91 6.91 3.08
C LEU A 1 8.98 6.78 1.89
N TYR A 2 8.35 5.62 1.75
CA TYR A 2 7.38 5.37 0.70
C TYR A 2 6.07 4.96 1.35
N ALA A 3 4.94 5.52 0.92
CA ALA A 3 3.67 5.32 1.59
C ALA A 3 2.51 5.06 0.63
N MET A 4 1.61 4.15 1.02
CA MET A 4 0.31 3.94 0.36
C MET A 4 -0.84 4.70 1.04
N GLN A 5 -0.50 5.69 1.88
CA GLN A 5 -1.42 6.70 2.37
C GLN A 5 -0.98 8.09 1.91
N SER A 6 -1.88 9.06 2.06
CA SER A 6 -1.78 10.41 1.47
C SER A 6 -1.45 11.47 2.53
N GLU A 7 -0.86 11.05 3.66
CA GLU A 7 -0.60 11.87 4.85
C GLU A 7 0.65 12.75 4.71
N MET A 8 0.72 13.57 3.64
CA MET A 8 1.91 14.37 3.31
C MET A 8 2.40 15.24 4.46
N TRP A 9 1.47 15.88 5.19
CA TRP A 9 1.82 16.70 6.35
C TRP A 9 2.53 15.88 7.44
N PHE A 10 2.12 14.63 7.67
CA PHE A 10 2.82 13.76 8.62
C PHE A 10 4.21 13.37 8.08
N TYR A 11 4.32 13.03 6.79
CA TYR A 11 5.59 12.60 6.20
C TYR A 11 6.65 13.70 6.14
N SER A 12 6.27 14.96 5.92
CA SER A 12 7.22 16.08 5.89
C SER A 12 7.93 16.30 7.23
N ASN A 13 7.30 15.91 8.36
CA ASN A 13 7.90 15.98 9.69
C ASN A 13 8.95 14.89 9.95
N THR A 14 9.10 13.90 9.07
CA THR A 14 10.01 12.75 9.30
C THR A 14 11.47 13.04 8.97
N MET A 15 11.79 14.18 8.35
CA MET A 15 13.12 14.53 7.84
C MET A 15 13.72 13.47 6.90
N ALA A 16 12.88 12.65 6.24
CA ALA A 16 13.34 11.65 5.30
C ALA A 16 13.95 12.28 4.05
N ASN A 17 15.08 11.74 3.58
CA ASN A 17 15.76 12.26 2.39
C ASN A 17 14.92 12.13 1.11
N ASN A 18 14.08 11.10 1.05
CA ASN A 18 13.19 10.82 -0.08
C ASN A 18 11.80 10.48 0.46
N ILE A 19 10.77 11.10 -0.10
CA ILE A 19 9.37 10.84 0.22
C ILE A 19 8.62 10.60 -1.09
N ALA A 20 7.89 9.50 -1.18
CA ALA A 20 6.84 9.31 -2.19
C ALA A 20 5.61 8.69 -1.52
N TYR A 21 4.44 9.06 -1.99
CA TYR A 21 3.15 8.74 -1.38
C TYR A 21 2.16 8.30 -2.45
N ARG A 22 1.01 7.77 -2.03
CA ARG A 22 0.09 7.02 -2.89
C ARG A 22 -0.23 7.70 -4.21
N GLU A 23 -0.60 8.99 -4.20
CA GLU A 23 -0.99 9.72 -5.40
C GLU A 23 0.17 9.89 -6.37
N GLN A 24 1.35 10.24 -5.86
CA GLN A 24 2.56 10.36 -6.69
C GLN A 24 2.95 9.01 -7.29
N ILE A 25 3.02 7.97 -6.46
CA ILE A 25 3.40 6.61 -6.88
C ILE A 25 2.39 6.08 -7.92
N GLY A 26 1.10 6.27 -7.70
CA GLY A 26 0.05 5.86 -8.63
C GLY A 26 0.03 6.65 -9.94
N ALA A 27 0.44 7.92 -9.92
CA ALA A 27 0.48 8.78 -11.10
C ALA A 27 1.67 8.49 -12.03
N GLU A 28 2.71 7.81 -11.54
CA GLU A 28 3.88 7.45 -12.34
C GLU A 28 3.49 6.62 -13.58
N PRO A 29 3.94 6.99 -14.80
CA PRO A 29 3.59 6.29 -16.04
C PRO A 29 3.83 4.77 -15.99
N ARG A 30 4.87 4.33 -15.28
CA ARG A 30 5.24 2.92 -15.08
C ARG A 30 4.25 2.10 -14.25
N ASN A 31 3.34 2.76 -13.54
CA ASN A 31 2.32 2.13 -12.72
C ASN A 31 0.93 2.20 -13.38
N ARG A 32 0.82 2.75 -14.59
CA ARG A 32 -0.42 2.72 -15.38
C ARG A 32 -0.89 1.27 -15.59
N GLY A 33 -2.16 1.02 -15.30
CA GLY A 33 -2.79 -0.29 -15.42
C GLY A 33 -2.44 -1.28 -14.30
N LYS A 34 -1.57 -0.92 -13.35
CA LYS A 34 -1.34 -1.70 -12.14
C LYS A 34 -2.37 -1.34 -11.07
N SER A 35 -2.67 -2.30 -10.21
CA SER A 35 -3.34 -2.01 -8.94
C SER A 35 -2.48 -1.08 -8.09
N VAL A 36 -3.10 -0.07 -7.48
CA VAL A 36 -2.42 0.81 -6.52
C VAL A 36 -2.53 0.17 -5.14
N ASP A 37 -1.62 -0.77 -4.88
CA ASP A 37 -1.52 -1.53 -3.64
C ASP A 37 -0.11 -1.45 -3.02
N ASP A 38 0.07 -2.07 -1.85
CA ASP A 38 1.31 -2.01 -1.08
C ASP A 38 2.53 -2.60 -1.80
N MET A 39 2.35 -3.45 -2.83
CA MET A 39 3.47 -3.99 -3.58
C MET A 39 4.17 -2.94 -4.44
N LEU A 40 3.50 -1.83 -4.79
CA LEU A 40 4.17 -0.71 -5.45
C LEU A 40 5.28 -0.08 -4.58
N LEU A 41 5.20 -0.21 -3.25
CA LEU A 41 6.23 0.28 -2.33
C LEU A 41 7.55 -0.46 -2.49
N VAL A 42 7.51 -1.76 -2.81
CA VAL A 42 8.71 -2.57 -3.06
C VAL A 42 9.44 -2.09 -4.31
N ASP A 43 8.69 -1.76 -5.35
CA ASP A 43 9.24 -1.21 -6.58
C ASP A 43 9.84 0.20 -6.35
N GLU A 44 9.19 1.04 -5.55
CA GLU A 44 9.76 2.35 -5.17
C GLU A 44 11.01 2.23 -4.30
N MET A 45 11.03 1.27 -3.37
CA MET A 45 12.21 0.97 -2.57
C MET A 45 13.41 0.61 -3.46
N LYS A 46 13.22 -0.34 -4.39
CA LYS A 46 14.29 -0.77 -5.31
C LYS A 46 14.85 0.40 -6.11
N ARG A 47 13.97 1.31 -6.57
CA ARG A 47 14.39 2.53 -7.30
C ARG A 47 15.13 3.50 -6.41
N GLY A 48 14.63 3.75 -5.21
CA GLY A 48 15.28 4.61 -4.23
C GLY A 48 16.69 4.14 -3.87
N MET A 49 16.87 2.81 -3.76
CA MET A 49 18.18 2.21 -3.53
C MET A 49 19.11 2.34 -4.75
N ALA A 50 18.57 2.18 -5.96
CA ALA A 50 19.38 2.28 -7.20
C ALA A 50 19.78 3.73 -7.54
N GLN A 51 18.97 4.72 -7.15
CA GLN A 51 19.23 6.14 -7.39
C GLN A 51 20.00 6.82 -6.25
N GLY A 52 19.97 6.22 -5.05
CA GLY A 52 20.68 6.72 -3.88
C GLY A 52 22.19 6.45 -3.92
N ASN A 53 22.91 6.96 -2.93
CA ASN A 53 24.30 6.58 -2.71
C ASN A 53 24.36 5.08 -2.40
N ALA A 54 25.11 4.30 -3.17
CA ALA A 54 25.28 2.86 -2.94
C ALA A 54 26.08 2.54 -1.65
N SER A 55 26.71 3.56 -1.04
CA SER A 55 27.54 3.42 0.15
C SER A 55 26.90 4.10 1.37
N GLY A 56 27.04 3.46 2.54
CA GLY A 56 26.59 3.98 3.82
C GLY A 56 25.42 3.21 4.43
N LYS A 57 24.84 3.76 5.49
CA LYS A 57 23.69 3.20 6.19
C LYS A 57 22.40 3.78 5.60
N HIS A 58 21.43 2.92 5.32
CA HIS A 58 20.11 3.33 4.82
C HIS A 58 19.03 2.99 5.84
N LEU A 59 18.14 3.94 6.09
CA LEU A 59 16.86 3.70 6.75
C LEU A 59 15.75 3.80 5.70
N ILE A 60 15.05 2.69 5.48
CA ILE A 60 13.93 2.62 4.55
C ILE A 60 12.66 2.41 5.37
N ILE A 61 11.67 3.27 5.14
CA ILE A 61 10.36 3.19 5.76
C ILE A 61 9.34 2.94 4.65
N LEU A 62 8.61 1.84 4.76
CA LEU A 62 7.46 1.51 3.92
C LEU A 62 6.20 1.61 4.78
N HIS A 63 5.38 2.63 4.54
CA HIS A 63 4.11 2.82 5.24
C HIS A 63 2.98 2.24 4.39
N THR A 64 2.62 1.00 4.69
CA THR A 64 1.59 0.21 4.01
C THR A 64 0.18 0.71 4.33
N LYS A 65 -0.78 0.47 3.42
CA LYS A 65 -2.20 0.61 3.74
C LYS A 65 -2.66 -0.55 4.63
N GLY A 66 -2.07 -1.74 4.47
CA GLY A 66 -2.39 -2.94 5.24
C GLY A 66 -3.88 -3.27 5.19
N SER A 67 -4.41 -3.82 6.28
CA SER A 67 -5.83 -4.18 6.41
C SER A 67 -6.72 -2.98 6.76
N HIS A 68 -6.40 -1.76 6.29
CA HIS A 68 -7.24 -0.59 6.53
C HIS A 68 -8.55 -0.69 5.74
N PHE A 69 -9.69 -0.45 6.41
CA PHE A 69 -11.10 -0.44 5.95
C PHE A 69 -11.39 -0.71 4.47
N ASN A 70 -12.43 -1.50 4.18
CA ASN A 70 -12.74 -2.03 2.85
C ASN A 70 -11.67 -3.04 2.40
N TYR A 71 -11.57 -4.13 3.17
CA TYR A 71 -10.47 -5.09 3.11
C TYR A 71 -10.33 -5.77 1.74
N THR A 72 -11.44 -5.99 1.01
CA THR A 72 -11.41 -6.59 -0.34
C THR A 72 -10.61 -5.80 -1.38
N GLN A 73 -10.33 -4.52 -1.10
CA GLN A 73 -9.47 -3.68 -1.93
C GLN A 73 -7.99 -3.68 -1.48
N ARG A 74 -7.61 -4.52 -0.52
CA ARG A 74 -6.23 -4.58 0.03
C ARG A 74 -5.41 -5.74 -0.52
N TYR A 75 -6.05 -6.69 -1.19
CA TYR A 75 -5.40 -7.89 -1.70
C TYR A 75 -5.84 -8.24 -3.14
N PRO A 76 -4.98 -8.89 -3.93
CA PRO A 76 -5.35 -9.40 -5.24
C PRO A 76 -6.27 -10.63 -5.11
N ARG A 77 -7.01 -10.94 -6.17
CA ARG A 77 -7.92 -12.12 -6.17
C ARG A 77 -7.23 -13.45 -5.90
N SER A 78 -5.92 -13.56 -6.18
CA SER A 78 -5.10 -14.73 -5.85
C SER A 78 -4.95 -14.96 -4.34
N PHE A 79 -5.18 -13.95 -3.52
CA PHE A 79 -5.07 -14.00 -2.05
C PHE A 79 -6.46 -14.15 -1.39
N ALA A 80 -7.54 -14.20 -2.19
CA ALA A 80 -8.91 -14.38 -1.73
C ALA A 80 -9.19 -15.86 -1.35
N GLN A 81 -8.56 -16.34 -0.28
CA GLN A 81 -8.69 -17.71 0.23
C GLN A 81 -10.00 -17.92 1.01
N TRP A 82 -10.34 -17.01 1.92
CA TRP A 82 -11.53 -17.11 2.77
C TRP A 82 -12.75 -16.50 2.08
N LYS A 83 -13.85 -17.27 1.99
CA LYS A 83 -15.07 -16.91 1.25
C LYS A 83 -16.33 -17.32 2.02
N PRO A 84 -17.48 -16.63 1.85
CA PRO A 84 -17.68 -15.42 1.03
C PRO A 84 -16.99 -14.18 1.63
N GLU A 85 -16.73 -13.19 0.76
CA GLU A 85 -16.08 -11.92 1.11
C GLU A 85 -17.10 -10.78 1.14
N CYS A 86 -16.81 -9.76 1.95
CA CYS A 86 -17.54 -8.50 1.95
C CYS A 86 -17.09 -7.59 0.79
N VAL A 87 -17.71 -7.77 -0.39
CA VAL A 87 -17.37 -7.01 -1.62
C VAL A 87 -18.04 -5.63 -1.71
N GLY A 88 -18.98 -5.32 -0.82
CA GLY A 88 -19.69 -4.05 -0.77
C GLY A 88 -19.07 -3.05 0.23
N VAL A 89 -19.20 -1.75 -0.06
CA VAL A 89 -18.84 -0.67 0.89
C VAL A 89 -19.97 -0.44 1.91
N ASP A 90 -21.14 -1.00 1.63
CA ASP A 90 -22.36 -0.86 2.40
C ASP A 90 -22.34 -1.78 3.63
N ASN A 91 -22.95 -1.35 4.75
CA ASN A 91 -23.10 -2.08 6.03
C ASN A 91 -23.91 -3.40 5.95
N LYS A 92 -24.05 -4.01 4.77
CA LYS A 92 -24.88 -5.20 4.54
C LYS A 92 -24.14 -6.52 4.72
N CYS A 93 -22.82 -6.50 4.88
CA CYS A 93 -22.04 -7.70 5.09
C CYS A 93 -22.29 -8.31 6.47
N SER A 94 -22.40 -9.63 6.51
CA SER A 94 -22.35 -10.36 7.77
C SER A 94 -20.99 -10.22 8.45
N LYS A 95 -20.96 -10.43 9.77
CA LYS A 95 -19.71 -10.47 10.53
C LYS A 95 -18.72 -11.50 9.96
N ALA A 96 -19.21 -12.65 9.50
CA ALA A 96 -18.38 -13.69 8.91
C ALA A 96 -17.71 -13.24 7.61
N GLU A 97 -18.45 -12.57 6.71
CA GLU A 97 -17.89 -12.01 5.47
C GLU A 97 -16.84 -10.94 5.72
N LEU A 98 -17.05 -10.09 6.73
CA LEU A 98 -16.07 -9.08 7.14
C LEU A 98 -14.79 -9.72 7.69
N ILE A 99 -14.90 -10.76 8.53
CA ILE A 99 -13.75 -11.51 9.04
C ILE A 99 -12.99 -12.16 7.89
N ASN A 100 -13.68 -12.86 6.98
CA ASN A 100 -13.05 -13.47 5.81
C ASN A 100 -12.29 -12.45 4.96
N SER A 101 -12.88 -11.27 4.73
CA SER A 101 -12.21 -10.20 3.99
C SER A 101 -11.02 -9.61 4.73
N TYR A 102 -11.06 -9.50 6.06
CA TYR A 102 -9.92 -9.07 6.87
C TYR A 102 -8.79 -10.10 6.85
N ASP A 103 -9.12 -11.40 6.98
CA ASP A 103 -8.12 -12.48 6.96
C ASP A 103 -7.41 -12.55 5.60
N ASN A 104 -8.10 -12.22 4.50
CA ASN A 104 -7.52 -12.14 3.16
C ASN A 104 -6.58 -10.93 2.94
N SER A 105 -6.67 -9.86 3.76
CA SER A 105 -5.92 -8.60 3.58
C SER A 105 -4.63 -8.51 4.36
#